data_AF-A0A7Z2G938-F1
#
_entry.id   AF-A0A7Z2G938-F1
#
_cell.length_a   1.000
_cell.length_b   1.000
_cell.length_c   1.000
_cell.angle_alpha   90.00
_cell.angle_beta   90.00
_cell.angle_gamma   90.00
#
_symmetry.space_group_name_H-M   'P 1'
#
loop_
_entity.id
_entity.type
_entity.pdbx_description
1 polymer ?
#
loop_
_entity_poly.entity_id
_entity_poly.type
_entity_poly.pdbx_seq_one_letter_code
_entity_poly.pdbx_strand_id
1 'polypeptide(L)' 'MNPSPENKPARNPPPKWLLNTLTALVGVLTLALGIGWLVYKWVVDLEIPYFAIPLVMCVPVIVAVAFRNIWD' A
#
# COMPACT_ATOMS: atom_id res chain seq x y z
N MET A 1 -6.03 -4.88 42.58
CA MET A 1 -5.04 -5.37 41.59
C MET A 1 -4.68 -4.21 40.67
N ASN A 2 -3.41 -3.82 40.56
CA ASN A 2 -2.97 -2.98 39.44
C ASN A 2 -2.94 -3.86 38.18
N PRO A 3 -3.55 -3.45 37.05
CA PRO A 3 -3.30 -4.14 35.80
C PRO A 3 -1.83 -3.91 35.45
N SER A 4 -1.06 -5.00 35.44
CA SER A 4 0.28 -5.04 34.87
C SER A 4 0.20 -4.46 33.45
N PRO A 5 1.09 -3.54 33.05
CA PRO A 5 1.14 -3.14 31.66
C PRO A 5 1.48 -4.39 30.86
N GLU A 6 0.54 -4.77 30.00
CA GLU A 6 0.68 -5.85 29.04
C GLU A 6 1.97 -5.61 28.26
N ASN A 7 2.88 -6.58 28.36
CA ASN A 7 4.18 -6.57 27.71
C ASN A 7 3.94 -6.63 26.20
N LYS A 8 3.66 -5.47 25.58
CA LYS A 8 3.59 -5.35 24.12
C LYS A 8 4.94 -5.86 23.61
N PRO A 9 4.98 -6.87 22.73
CA PRO A 9 6.24 -7.35 22.20
C PRO A 9 6.95 -6.14 21.62
N ALA A 10 8.12 -5.83 22.17
CA ALA A 10 9.04 -4.83 21.66
C ALA A 10 9.48 -5.28 20.27
N ARG A 11 8.60 -5.09 19.29
CA ARG A 11 8.94 -5.24 17.89
C ARG A 11 9.83 -4.05 17.64
N ASN A 12 11.14 -4.24 17.78
CA ASN A 12 12.15 -3.24 17.49
C ASN A 12 11.77 -2.61 16.14
N PRO A 13 11.31 -1.34 16.13
CA PRO A 13 10.75 -0.78 14.92
C PRO A 13 11.86 -0.81 13.87
N PRO A 14 11.58 -1.34 12.66
CA PRO A 14 12.58 -1.33 11.61
C PRO A 14 13.03 0.12 11.38
N PRO A 15 14.29 0.35 11.00
CA PRO A 15 14.82 1.70 10.85
C PRO A 15 13.92 2.54 9.95
N LYS A 16 13.66 3.79 10.34
CA LYS A 16 12.67 4.67 9.66
C LYS A 16 12.91 4.79 8.15
N TRP A 17 14.18 4.79 7.72
CA TRP A 17 14.58 4.75 6.32
C TRP A 17 14.05 3.50 5.61
N LEU A 18 14.24 2.31 6.19
CA LEU A 18 13.78 1.05 5.61
C LEU A 18 12.26 1.03 5.49
N LEU A 19 11.54 1.46 6.52
CA LEU A 19 10.08 1.53 6.47
C LEU A 19 9.59 2.52 5.40
N ASN A 20 10.21 3.70 5.27
CA ASN A 20 9.84 4.64 4.21
C ASN A 20 10.12 4.09 2.81
N THR A 21 11.26 3.43 2.62
CA THR A 21 11.58 2.78 1.34
C THR A 21 10.59 1.67 1.02
N LEU A 22 10.25 0.81 1.98
CA LEU A 22 9.26 -0.24 1.80
C LEU A 22 7.87 0.31 1.51
N THR A 23 7.42 1.32 2.26
CA THR A 23 6.14 2.01 2.01
C THR A 23 6.09 2.56 0.58
N ALA A 24 7.14 3.24 0.13
CA ALA A 24 7.22 3.76 -1.23
C ALA A 24 7.21 2.63 -2.27
N LEU A 25 7.98 1.56 -2.06
CA LEU A 25 8.02 0.40 -2.95
C LEU A 25 6.66 -0.27 -3.07
N VAL A 26 5.94 -0.44 -1.96
CA VAL A 26 4.60 -1.04 -1.96
C VAL A 26 3.59 -0.17 -2.71
N GLY A 27 3.65 1.16 -2.51
CA GLY A 27 2.83 2.10 -3.29
C GLY A 27 3.14 2.01 -4.79
N VAL A 28 4.41 2.06 -5.17
CA VAL A 28 4.86 1.98 -6.58
C VAL A 28 4.48 0.64 -7.21
N LEU A 29 4.65 -0.48 -6.49
CA LEU A 29 4.28 -1.81 -6.99
C LEU A 29 2.78 -1.90 -7.22
N THR A 30 1.97 -1.40 -6.28
CA THR A 30 0.50 -1.39 -6.40
C THR A 30 0.06 -0.53 -7.58
N LEU A 31 0.68 0.64 -7.79
CA LEU A 31 0.41 1.51 -8.93
C LEU A 31 0.79 0.82 -10.25
N ALA A 32 1.96 0.16 -10.32
CA ALA A 32 2.40 -0.55 -11.50
C ALA A 32 1.45 -1.69 -11.88
N LEU A 33 0.95 -2.45 -10.90
CA LEU A 33 -0.07 -3.47 -11.11
C LEU A 33 -1.38 -2.87 -11.63
N GLY A 34 -1.84 -1.76 -11.04
CA GLY A 34 -3.05 -1.07 -11.47
C GLY A 34 -2.95 -0.50 -12.89
N ILE A 35 -1.82 0.12 -13.24
CA ILE A 35 -1.55 0.61 -14.61
C ILE A 35 -1.46 -0.56 -15.58
N GLY A 36 -0.73 -1.62 -15.23
CA GLY A 36 -0.61 -2.81 -16.07
C GLY A 36 -1.97 -3.45 -16.36
N TRP A 37 -2.84 -3.53 -15.35
CA TRP A 37 -4.21 -3.99 -15.52
C TRP A 37 -5.03 -3.08 -16.43
N LEU A 38 -4.88 -1.75 -16.30
CA LEU A 38 -5.60 -0.78 -17.13
C LEU A 38 -5.17 -0.86 -18.60
N VAL A 39 -3.87 -1.05 -18.86
CA VAL A 39 -3.33 -1.30 -20.21
C VAL A 39 -3.83 -2.63 -20.76
N TYR A 40 -3.84 -3.69 -19.95
CA TYR A 40 -4.37 -4.99 -20.36
C TYR A 40 -5.85 -4.92 -20.76
N LYS A 41 -6.70 -4.29 -19.92
CA LYS A 41 -8.12 -4.06 -20.22
C LYS A 41 -8.30 -3.29 -21.53
N TRP A 42 -7.50 -2.25 -21.74
CA TRP A 42 -7.59 -1.44 -22.95
C TRP A 42 -7.22 -2.21 -24.22
N VAL A 43 -6.18 -3.04 -24.17
CA VAL A 43 -5.67 -3.79 -25.33
C VAL A 43 -6.47 -5.07 -25.61
N VAL A 44 -6.83 -5.81 -24.56
CA VAL A 44 -7.45 -7.14 -24.71
C VAL A 44 -8.97 -7.06 -24.74
N ASP A 45 -9.57 -6.26 -23.86
CA ASP A 45 -11.03 -6.17 -23.76
C ASP A 45 -11.62 -5.02 -24.59
N LEU A 46 -10.78 -4.16 -25.19
CA LEU A 46 -11.18 -2.96 -25.97
C LEU A 46 -12.10 -2.00 -25.20
N GLU A 47 -12.18 -2.15 -23.87
CA GLU A 47 -12.95 -1.32 -22.98
C GLU A 47 -12.03 -0.32 -22.29
N ILE A 48 -12.46 0.95 -22.22
CA ILE A 48 -11.77 1.94 -21.39
C ILE A 48 -12.52 2.03 -20.06
N PRO A 49 -11.98 1.45 -18.96
CA PRO A 49 -12.63 1.49 -17.66
C PRO A 49 -12.41 2.86 -17.00
N TYR A 50 -13.10 3.90 -17.49
CA TYR A 50 -12.94 5.29 -17.02
C TYR A 50 -13.09 5.44 -15.50
N PHE A 51 -14.00 4.68 -14.88
CA PHE A 51 -14.22 4.68 -13.43
C PHE A 51 -13.04 4.08 -12.65
N ALA A 52 -12.27 3.18 -13.26
CA ALA A 52 -11.13 2.56 -12.60
C ALA A 52 -9.90 3.47 -12.55
N ILE A 53 -9.84 4.53 -13.38
CA ILE A 53 -8.69 5.44 -13.42
C ILE A 53 -8.49 6.14 -12.06
N PRO A 54 -9.49 6.81 -11.45
CA PRO A 54 -9.34 7.36 -10.10
C PRO A 54 -9.00 6.29 -9.06
N LEU A 55 -9.60 5.10 -9.18
CA LEU A 55 -9.37 4.00 -8.25
C LEU A 55 -7.91 3.52 -8.28
N VAL A 56 -7.35 3.30 -9.47
CA VAL A 56 -5.94 2.92 -9.68
C VAL A 56 -4.98 4.00 -9.17
N MET A 57 -5.37 5.27 -9.18
CA MET A 57 -4.56 6.37 -8.64
C MET A 57 -4.64 6.47 -7.10
N CYS A 58 -5.79 6.19 -6.50
CA CYS A 58 -6.02 6.32 -5.05
C CYS A 58 -5.57 5.09 -4.26
N VAL A 59 -5.80 3.88 -4.77
CA VAL A 59 -5.47 2.62 -4.09
C VAL A 59 -4.00 2.53 -3.65
N PRO A 60 -3.00 2.92 -4.46
CA PRO A 60 -1.59 2.91 -4.06
C PRO A 60 -1.30 3.75 -2.82
N VAL A 61 -1.95 4.92 -2.69
CA VAL A 61 -1.78 5.82 -1.55
C VAL A 61 -2.37 5.18 -0.29
N ILE A 62 -3.58 4.62 -0.39
CA ILE A 62 -4.25 3.94 0.73
C ILE A 62 -3.42 2.76 1.20
N VAL A 63 -2.93 1.93 0.28
CA VAL A 63 -2.10 0.76 0.61
C VAL A 63 -0.79 1.20 1.25
N ALA A 64 -0.12 2.24 0.74
CA ALA A 64 1.10 2.77 1.33
C ALA A 64 0.88 3.29 2.77
N VAL A 65 -0.21 4.03 3.02
CA VAL A 65 -0.54 4.54 4.35
C VAL A 65 -0.92 3.39 5.30
N ALA A 66 -1.74 2.43 4.84
CA ALA A 66 -2.11 1.27 5.63
C ALA A 66 -0.89 0.41 5.99
N PHE A 67 0.01 0.18 5.03
CA PHE A 67 1.29 -0.47 5.24
C PHE A 67 2.09 0.25 6.34
N ARG A 68 2.24 1.58 6.23
CA ARG A 68 2.95 2.38 7.22
C ARG A 68 2.33 2.29 8.62
N ASN A 69 1.00 2.34 8.73
CA ASN A 69 0.26 2.30 9.99
C ASN A 69 0.36 0.96 10.73
N ILE A 70 0.75 -0.13 10.04
CA ILE A 70 0.98 -1.44 10.69
C ILE A 70 2.34 -1.49 11.43
N TRP A 71 3.28 -0.62 11.06
CA TRP A 71 4.61 -0.52 11.68
C TRP A 71 4.87 0.75 12.48
N ASP A 72 3.92 1.70 12.47
CA ASP A 72 3.89 2.82 13.42
C ASP A 72 3.38 2.34 14.79
#